data_AF-W2CIX8-F1
#
_entry.id   AF-W2CIX8-F1
#
_cell.length_a   1.000
_cell.length_b   1.000
_cell.length_c   1.000
_cell.angle_alpha   90.00
_cell.angle_beta   90.00
_cell.angle_gamma   90.00
#
_symmetry.space_group_name_H-M   'P 1'
#
loop_
_entity.id
_entity.type
_entity.pdbx_description
1 polymer ?
#
loop_
_entity_poly.entity_id
_entity_poly.type
_entity_poly.pdbx_seq_one_letter_code
_entity_poly.pdbx_strand_id
1 'polypeptide(L)'
;MDDMKMKVLLYLKKSSRDRSGKAPIMGRITLGRSIAQFSCKLFCNPDLWNPRESRMDGKSREAVEVNRRLDNLLLAVQASYQSLLAKGSPFGATDIKEHFQGSVQSRTMLLERFDGLIEEMKDHVGVDIKENSLAAYRQTRVQLQRFIRTKYKVSDLTFSQLTEDFIKQFEQYVTGEVGLKQSTCYNMIVFIKKVCKLAYREGAADSLLFDNVHV
;
A
#
# COMPACT_ATOMS: atom_id res chain seq x y z
N MET A 1 25.61 17.27 22.77
CA MET A 1 25.24 16.54 21.55
C MET A 1 24.01 17.26 21.05
N ASP A 2 24.14 18.09 20.01
CA ASP A 2 23.00 18.87 19.52
C ASP A 2 21.84 17.92 19.20
N ASP A 3 20.70 18.21 19.80
CA ASP A 3 19.46 17.46 19.67
C ASP A 3 19.00 17.56 18.21
N MET A 4 19.43 16.60 17.38
CA MET A 4 19.24 16.61 15.94
C MET A 4 17.75 16.35 15.63
N LYS A 5 16.95 17.43 15.73
CA LYS A 5 15.50 17.36 15.58
C LYS A 5 15.13 17.04 14.13
N MET A 6 14.48 15.89 13.93
CA MET A 6 13.93 15.53 12.63
C MET A 6 12.83 16.51 12.21
N LYS A 7 12.84 16.91 10.92
CA LYS A 7 11.76 17.65 10.28
C LYS A 7 11.24 16.89 9.06
N VAL A 8 9.93 16.88 8.87
CA VAL A 8 9.27 16.32 7.69
C VAL A 8 8.44 17.40 7.02
N LEU A 9 8.61 17.59 5.72
CA LEU A 9 7.84 18.53 4.90
C LEU A 9 7.12 17.76 3.79
N LEU A 10 5.83 18.00 3.62
CA LEU A 10 5.06 17.50 2.47
C LEU A 10 4.82 18.64 1.49
N TYR A 11 4.98 18.38 0.19
CA TYR A 11 4.87 19.41 -0.85
C TYR A 11 4.48 18.82 -2.20
N LEU A 12 3.95 19.65 -3.10
CA LEU A 12 3.64 19.22 -4.47
C LEU A 12 4.83 19.36 -5.39
N LYS A 13 5.13 18.30 -6.16
CA LYS A 13 6.00 18.41 -7.33
C LYS A 13 5.18 18.87 -8.54
N LYS A 14 4.88 20.17 -8.58
CA LYS A 14 4.00 20.80 -9.57
C LYS A 14 4.42 20.59 -11.03
N SER A 15 5.71 20.33 -11.27
CA SER A 15 6.27 20.07 -12.60
C SER A 15 5.96 18.68 -13.16
N SER A 16 5.41 17.76 -12.36
CA SER A 16 5.17 16.37 -12.76
C SER A 16 3.68 16.00 -12.68
N ARG A 17 2.82 16.73 -13.39
CA ARG A 17 1.37 16.45 -13.40
C ARG A 17 1.03 15.19 -14.19
N ASP A 18 0.01 14.47 -13.76
CA ASP A 18 -0.52 13.33 -14.49
C ASP A 18 -1.47 13.77 -15.63
N ARG A 19 -1.99 12.80 -16.39
CA ARG A 19 -2.94 13.04 -17.49
C ARG A 19 -4.27 13.67 -17.03
N SER A 20 -4.57 13.61 -15.73
CA SER A 20 -5.76 14.23 -15.13
C SER A 20 -5.48 15.62 -14.55
N GLY A 21 -4.25 16.13 -14.71
CA GLY A 21 -3.84 17.44 -14.20
C GLY A 21 -3.48 17.46 -12.72
N LYS A 22 -3.52 16.31 -12.03
CA LYS A 22 -3.17 16.20 -10.60
C LYS A 22 -1.65 16.18 -10.43
N ALA A 23 -1.16 16.80 -9.36
CA ALA A 23 0.26 16.81 -9.02
C ALA A 23 0.57 15.77 -7.93
N PRO A 24 1.72 15.08 -8.02
CA PRO A 24 2.17 14.15 -6.99
C PRO A 24 2.60 14.91 -5.74
N ILE A 25 2.24 14.32 -4.60
CA ILE A 25 2.65 14.77 -3.27
C ILE A 25 3.96 14.07 -2.91
N MET A 26 4.96 14.88 -2.54
CA MET A 26 6.29 14.46 -2.15
C MET A 26 6.51 14.75 -0.67
N GLY A 27 7.35 13.93 -0.03
CA GLY A 27 7.85 14.18 1.32
C GLY A 27 9.35 14.41 1.32
N ARG A 28 9.81 15.25 2.25
CA ARG A 28 11.24 15.51 2.51
C ARG A 28 11.52 15.37 3.99
N ILE A 29 12.43 14.46 4.34
CA ILE A 29 12.98 14.28 5.68
C ILE A 29 14.27 15.08 5.78
N THR A 30 14.43 15.84 6.85
CA THR A 30 15.67 16.53 7.20
C THR A 30 16.10 16.12 8.60
N LEU A 31 17.34 15.65 8.73
CA LEU A 31 17.99 15.34 10.00
C LEU A 31 19.37 15.99 9.98
N GLY A 32 19.54 17.12 10.69
CA GLY A 32 20.70 18.01 10.61
C GLY A 32 21.09 18.35 9.17
N ARG A 33 22.25 17.86 8.70
CA ARG A 33 22.73 18.07 7.31
C ARG A 33 22.23 17.03 6.30
N SER A 34 21.65 15.92 6.77
CA SER A 34 21.14 14.85 5.92
C SER A 34 19.72 15.15 5.45
N ILE A 35 19.47 14.95 4.16
CA ILE A 35 18.16 15.16 3.52
C ILE A 35 17.82 13.95 2.67
N ALA A 36 16.58 13.47 2.79
CA ALA A 36 16.04 12.42 1.94
C ALA A 36 14.64 12.81 1.44
N GLN A 37 14.39 12.62 0.14
CA GLN A 37 13.08 12.82 -0.47
C GLN A 37 12.42 11.48 -0.78
N PHE A 38 11.09 11.43 -0.71
CA PHE A 38 10.31 10.25 -1.05
C PHE A 38 8.98 10.67 -1.69
N SER A 39 8.42 9.77 -2.52
CA SER A 39 7.06 9.93 -3.04
C SER A 39 6.06 9.45 -2.01
N CYS A 40 5.00 10.23 -1.77
CA CYS A 40 3.90 9.78 -0.92
C CYS A 40 2.96 8.80 -1.66
N LYS A 41 3.20 8.56 -2.97
CA LYS A 41 2.34 7.80 -3.89
C LYS A 41 0.89 8.32 -3.96
N LEU A 42 0.70 9.59 -3.59
CA LEU A 42 -0.58 10.29 -3.65
C LEU A 42 -0.50 11.43 -4.65
N PHE A 43 -1.64 11.74 -5.26
CA PHE A 43 -1.82 12.81 -6.22
C PHE A 43 -3.00 13.64 -5.78
N CYS A 44 -2.94 14.95 -6.00
CA CYS A 44 -4.06 15.81 -5.70
C CYS A 44 -4.19 16.97 -6.69
N ASN A 45 -5.36 17.62 -6.68
CA ASN A 45 -5.54 18.86 -7.41
C ASN A 45 -4.65 19.94 -6.75
N PRO A 46 -3.73 20.59 -7.51
CA PRO A 46 -2.89 21.65 -6.99
C PRO A 46 -3.66 22.83 -6.39
N ASP A 47 -4.87 23.10 -6.89
CA ASP A 47 -5.71 24.23 -6.45
C ASP A 47 -6.33 23.99 -5.07
N LEU A 48 -6.41 22.72 -4.66
CA LEU A 48 -6.91 22.31 -3.34
C LEU A 48 -5.79 22.06 -2.34
N TRP A 49 -4.53 22.28 -2.69
CA TRP A 49 -3.41 22.05 -1.78
C TRP A 49 -3.03 23.30 -1.02
N ASN A 50 -2.99 23.19 0.31
CA ASN A 50 -2.50 24.21 1.23
C ASN A 50 -1.00 24.00 1.51
N PRO A 51 -0.10 24.85 0.97
CA PRO A 51 1.34 24.66 1.15
C PRO A 51 1.81 24.97 2.57
N ARG A 52 1.07 25.79 3.33
CA ARG A 52 1.43 26.15 4.71
C ARG A 52 1.14 25.00 5.66
N GLU A 53 -0.06 24.44 5.54
CA GLU A 53 -0.50 23.30 6.34
C GLU A 53 0.02 21.96 5.80
N SER A 54 0.60 21.95 4.59
CA SER A 54 1.10 20.74 3.92
C SER A 54 0.03 19.66 3.73
N ARG A 55 -1.20 20.08 3.39
CA ARG A 55 -2.42 19.23 3.32
C ARG A 55 -3.41 19.72 2.26
N MET A 56 -4.41 18.90 1.93
CA MET A 56 -5.54 19.31 1.11
C MET A 56 -6.54 20.16 1.91
N ASP A 57 -6.99 21.27 1.33
CA ASP A 57 -8.09 22.09 1.82
C ASP A 57 -9.46 21.47 1.45
N GLY A 58 -10.48 21.87 2.21
CA GLY A 58 -11.87 21.44 2.00
C GLY A 58 -12.25 20.16 2.74
N LYS A 59 -13.51 19.74 2.54
CA LYS A 59 -14.14 18.60 3.24
C LYS A 59 -14.64 17.52 2.26
N SER A 60 -14.17 17.52 1.02
CA SER A 60 -14.53 16.48 0.05
C SER A 60 -14.02 15.13 0.53
N ARG A 61 -14.69 14.04 0.10
CA ARG A 61 -14.24 12.67 0.41
C ARG A 61 -12.78 12.43 -0.03
N GLU A 62 -12.39 12.99 -1.17
CA GLU A 62 -11.00 12.96 -1.64
C GLU A 62 -10.04 13.69 -0.70
N ALA A 63 -10.37 14.91 -0.27
CA ALA A 63 -9.52 15.68 0.64
C ALA A 63 -9.33 14.96 1.98
N VAL A 64 -10.41 14.42 2.55
CA VAL A 64 -10.38 13.66 3.81
C VAL A 64 -9.51 12.41 3.68
N GLU A 65 -9.69 11.62 2.62
CA GLU A 65 -8.93 10.38 2.43
C GLU A 65 -7.44 10.65 2.14
N VAL A 66 -7.11 11.63 1.30
CA VAL A 66 -5.71 12.01 1.05
C VAL A 66 -5.05 12.47 2.35
N ASN A 67 -5.70 13.35 3.10
CA ASN A 67 -5.18 13.87 4.36
C ASN A 67 -4.96 12.76 5.41
N ARG A 68 -5.91 11.83 5.54
CA ARG A 68 -5.76 10.64 6.41
C ARG A 68 -4.53 9.81 6.04
N ARG A 69 -4.28 9.60 4.74
CA ARG A 69 -3.09 8.86 4.28
C ARG A 69 -1.80 9.61 4.55
N LEU A 70 -1.79 10.94 4.42
CA LEU A 70 -0.63 11.76 4.78
C LEU A 70 -0.33 11.68 6.28
N ASP A 71 -1.34 11.70 7.14
CA ASP A 71 -1.18 11.51 8.59
C ASP A 71 -0.52 10.18 8.93
N ASN A 72 -1.03 9.10 8.36
CA ASN A 72 -0.46 7.77 8.55
C ASN A 72 1.00 7.70 8.09
N LEU A 73 1.34 8.38 6.99
CA LEU A 73 2.71 8.45 6.50
C LEU A 73 3.61 9.19 7.50
N LEU A 74 3.19 10.34 8.01
CA LEU A 74 3.94 11.10 9.01
C LEU A 74 4.17 10.28 10.28
N LEU A 75 3.15 9.54 10.74
CA LEU A 75 3.28 8.62 11.88
C LEU A 75 4.30 7.50 11.61
N ALA A 76 4.30 6.91 10.41
CA ALA A 76 5.25 5.87 10.04
C ALA A 76 6.71 6.37 9.99
N VAL A 77 6.91 7.59 9.47
CA VAL A 77 8.23 8.26 9.48
C VAL A 77 8.68 8.52 10.91
N GLN A 78 7.80 9.06 11.77
CA GLN A 78 8.10 9.32 13.18
C GLN A 78 8.45 8.03 13.93
N ALA A 79 7.68 6.96 13.74
CA ALA A 79 7.95 5.66 14.36
C ALA A 79 9.31 5.09 13.92
N SER A 80 9.69 5.30 12.66
CA SER A 80 10.98 4.85 12.14
C SER A 80 12.15 5.64 12.72
N TYR A 81 11.99 6.96 12.87
CA TYR A 81 12.96 7.79 13.57
C TYR A 81 13.16 7.34 15.02
N GLN A 82 12.08 7.09 15.77
CA GLN A 82 12.16 6.60 17.15
C GLN A 82 12.84 5.21 17.25
N SER A 83 12.51 4.30 16.32
CA SER A 83 13.14 2.97 16.23
C SER A 83 14.66 3.06 16.01
N LEU A 84 15.09 3.91 15.07
CA LEU A 84 16.52 4.11 14.79
C LEU A 84 17.25 4.80 15.94
N LEU A 85 16.60 5.78 16.58
CA LEU A 85 17.14 6.44 17.77
C LEU A 85 17.37 5.44 18.92
N ALA A 86 16.42 4.52 19.15
CA ALA A 86 16.52 3.50 20.19
C ALA A 86 17.64 2.47 19.94
N LYS A 87 18.07 2.27 18.68
CA LYS A 87 19.20 1.37 18.34
C LYS A 87 20.56 1.95 18.72
N GLY A 88 20.66 3.27 18.95
CA GLY A 88 21.89 3.93 19.43
C GLY A 88 23.02 4.10 18.40
N SER A 89 22.89 3.53 17.20
CA SER A 89 23.87 3.72 16.11
C SER A 89 23.62 5.03 15.34
N PRO A 90 24.65 5.71 14.81
CA PRO A 90 24.47 6.88 13.94
C PRO A 90 23.64 6.54 12.69
N PHE A 91 22.74 7.45 12.30
CA PHE A 91 21.90 7.33 11.11
C PHE A 91 21.57 8.70 10.52
N GLY A 92 21.17 8.74 9.25
CA GLY A 92 20.76 9.92 8.51
C GLY A 92 19.31 9.89 8.06
N ALA A 93 18.91 10.92 7.31
CA ALA A 93 17.56 11.02 6.74
C ALA A 93 17.26 9.88 5.74
N THR A 94 18.28 9.39 5.03
CA THR A 94 18.16 8.25 4.11
C THR A 94 17.83 6.96 4.84
N ASP A 95 18.47 6.70 5.98
CA ASP A 95 18.18 5.51 6.80
C ASP A 95 16.76 5.55 7.36
N ILE A 96 16.28 6.72 7.80
CA ILE A 96 14.86 6.89 8.19
C ILE A 96 13.96 6.55 7.01
N LYS A 97 14.29 7.07 5.81
CA LYS A 97 13.52 6.84 4.58
C LYS A 97 13.39 5.35 4.29
N GLU A 98 14.53 4.66 4.23
CA GLU A 98 14.60 3.24 3.91
C GLU A 98 13.93 2.40 5.01
N HIS A 99 14.13 2.75 6.27
CA HIS A 99 13.49 2.06 7.38
C HIS A 99 11.97 2.21 7.35
N PHE A 100 11.41 3.41 7.11
CA PHE A 100 9.96 3.56 7.09
C PHE A 100 9.33 2.90 5.85
N GLN A 101 9.97 3.02 4.69
CA GLN A 101 9.47 2.38 3.47
C GLN A 101 9.51 0.85 3.61
N GLY A 102 10.62 0.29 4.09
CA GLY A 102 10.73 -1.14 4.39
C GLY A 102 9.81 -1.60 5.52
N SER A 103 9.63 -0.78 6.57
CA SER A 103 8.74 -1.09 7.69
C SER A 103 7.27 -1.16 7.26
N VAL A 104 6.81 -0.23 6.43
CA VAL A 104 5.43 -0.25 5.90
C VAL A 104 5.19 -1.51 5.06
N GLN A 105 6.16 -1.90 4.24
CA GLN A 105 6.07 -3.15 3.46
C GLN A 105 6.09 -4.41 4.34
N SER A 106 6.87 -4.40 5.42
CA SER A 106 6.97 -5.53 6.36
C SER A 106 5.77 -5.67 7.29
N ARG A 107 4.90 -4.65 7.38
CA ARG A 107 3.77 -4.63 8.32
C ARG A 107 2.42 -4.84 7.66
N THR A 108 2.23 -4.44 6.40
CA THR A 108 0.94 -4.62 5.74
C THR A 108 0.80 -6.07 5.28
N MET A 109 -0.17 -6.75 5.88
CA MET A 109 -0.46 -8.14 5.56
C MET A 109 -1.41 -8.26 4.37
N LEU A 110 -1.19 -9.26 3.52
CA LEU A 110 -1.92 -9.50 2.29
C LEU A 110 -3.39 -9.78 2.57
N LEU A 111 -3.68 -10.71 3.49
CA LEU A 111 -5.06 -11.08 3.78
C LEU A 111 -5.79 -9.97 4.52
N GLU A 112 -5.14 -9.28 5.47
CA GLU A 112 -5.70 -8.10 6.14
C GLU A 112 -6.08 -7.01 5.12
N ARG A 113 -5.20 -6.69 4.16
CA ARG A 113 -5.52 -5.69 3.15
C ARG A 113 -6.64 -6.17 2.22
N PHE A 114 -6.70 -7.47 1.93
CA PHE A 114 -7.78 -8.06 1.15
C PHE A 114 -9.12 -7.92 1.89
N ASP A 115 -9.14 -8.12 3.21
CA ASP A 115 -10.34 -7.92 4.04
C ASP A 115 -10.81 -6.46 3.97
N GLY A 116 -9.90 -5.48 4.02
CA GLY A 116 -10.22 -4.08 3.78
C GLY A 116 -10.84 -3.82 2.39
N LEU A 117 -10.34 -4.49 1.35
CA LEU A 117 -10.91 -4.40 0.00
C LEU A 117 -12.32 -4.99 -0.04
N ILE A 118 -12.60 -6.07 0.69
CA ILE A 118 -13.95 -6.65 0.77
C ILE A 118 -14.93 -5.66 1.39
N GLU A 119 -14.55 -4.99 2.48
CA GLU A 119 -15.42 -3.97 3.10
C GLU A 119 -15.63 -2.76 2.17
N GLU A 120 -14.58 -2.29 1.47
CA GLU A 120 -14.75 -1.27 0.43
C GLU A 120 -15.73 -1.72 -0.66
N MET A 121 -15.66 -2.96 -1.15
CA MET A 121 -16.56 -3.46 -2.18
C MET A 121 -18.00 -3.65 -1.69
N LYS A 122 -18.19 -3.89 -0.39
CA LYS A 122 -19.50 -4.06 0.24
C LYS A 122 -20.32 -2.78 0.21
N ASP A 123 -19.68 -1.63 0.42
CA ASP A 123 -20.32 -0.31 0.33
C ASP A 123 -20.81 0.03 -1.09
N HIS A 124 -20.32 -0.69 -2.10
CA HIS A 124 -20.64 -0.52 -3.51
C HIS A 124 -21.70 -1.50 -4.03
N VAL A 125 -22.18 -2.42 -3.18
CA VAL A 125 -23.23 -3.37 -3.56
C VAL A 125 -24.54 -2.63 -3.86
N GLY A 126 -25.14 -2.95 -5.01
CA GLY A 126 -26.37 -2.30 -5.47
C GLY A 126 -26.15 -0.95 -6.16
N VAL A 127 -24.91 -0.45 -6.19
CA VAL A 127 -24.52 0.73 -6.98
C VAL A 127 -23.86 0.26 -8.28
N ASP A 128 -22.66 -0.30 -8.17
CA ASP A 128 -21.86 -0.78 -9.30
C ASP A 128 -21.33 -2.22 -9.09
N ILE A 129 -21.51 -2.78 -7.90
CA ILE A 129 -21.17 -4.17 -7.56
C ILE A 129 -22.44 -5.00 -7.34
N LYS A 130 -22.48 -6.22 -7.89
CA LYS A 130 -23.53 -7.21 -7.61
C LYS A 130 -23.15 -8.04 -6.38
N GLU A 131 -24.13 -8.52 -5.62
CA GLU A 131 -23.89 -9.38 -4.45
C GLU A 131 -23.06 -10.63 -4.79
N ASN A 132 -23.32 -11.25 -5.95
CA ASN A 132 -22.52 -12.39 -6.42
C ASN A 132 -21.03 -12.05 -6.62
N SER A 133 -20.72 -10.81 -7.01
CA SER A 133 -19.32 -10.37 -7.12
C SER A 133 -18.67 -10.24 -5.74
N LEU A 134 -19.38 -9.71 -4.74
CA LEU A 134 -18.90 -9.65 -3.36
C LEU A 134 -18.67 -11.06 -2.78
N ALA A 135 -19.58 -11.99 -3.05
CA ALA A 135 -19.41 -13.39 -2.69
C ALA A 135 -18.15 -14.01 -3.31
N ALA A 136 -17.82 -13.65 -4.56
CA ALA A 136 -16.58 -14.10 -5.21
C ALA A 136 -15.32 -13.54 -4.52
N TYR A 137 -15.30 -12.27 -4.09
CA TYR A 137 -14.19 -11.73 -3.29
C TYR A 137 -14.00 -12.50 -1.98
N ARG A 138 -15.09 -12.75 -1.24
CA ARG A 138 -15.06 -13.53 0.02
C ARG A 138 -14.54 -14.94 -0.22
N GLN A 139 -15.00 -15.61 -1.27
CA GLN A 139 -14.54 -16.94 -1.62
C GLN A 139 -13.04 -16.96 -1.95
N THR A 140 -12.56 -16.00 -2.76
CA THR A 140 -11.13 -15.86 -3.06
C THR A 140 -10.30 -15.69 -1.79
N ARG A 141 -10.77 -14.85 -0.86
CA ARG A 141 -10.10 -14.63 0.42
C ARG A 141 -9.98 -15.89 1.27
N VAL A 142 -11.00 -16.74 1.29
CA VAL A 142 -10.94 -18.04 1.99
C VAL A 142 -9.93 -18.97 1.33
N GLN A 143 -9.95 -19.07 -0.01
CA GLN A 143 -9.01 -19.95 -0.73
C GLN A 143 -7.56 -19.48 -0.59
N LEU A 144 -7.34 -18.16 -0.66
CA LEU A 144 -6.02 -17.57 -0.48
C LEU A 144 -5.46 -17.85 0.91
N GLN A 145 -6.29 -17.76 1.96
CA GLN A 145 -5.87 -18.10 3.32
C GLN A 145 -5.54 -19.58 3.48
N ARG A 146 -6.35 -20.47 2.89
CA ARG A 146 -6.09 -21.92 2.92
C ARG A 146 -4.78 -22.23 2.22
N PHE A 147 -4.56 -21.67 1.02
CA PHE A 147 -3.30 -21.77 0.30
C PHE A 147 -2.10 -21.30 1.13
N ILE A 148 -2.19 -20.11 1.74
CA ILE A 148 -1.11 -19.55 2.56
C ILE A 148 -0.78 -20.48 3.74
N ARG A 149 -1.80 -20.96 4.46
CA ARG A 149 -1.61 -21.90 5.57
C ARG A 149 -1.03 -23.24 5.12
N THR A 150 -1.50 -23.78 4.00
CA THR A 150 -1.04 -25.08 3.49
C THR A 150 0.41 -25.00 3.02
N LYS A 151 0.75 -23.97 2.24
CA LYS A 151 2.04 -23.86 1.56
C LYS A 151 3.12 -23.18 2.39
N TYR A 152 2.80 -22.04 3.00
CA TYR A 152 3.76 -21.19 3.69
C TYR A 152 3.76 -21.43 5.21
N LYS A 153 2.82 -22.22 5.74
CA LYS A 153 2.69 -22.57 7.17
C LYS A 153 2.58 -21.36 8.10
N VAL A 154 2.05 -20.25 7.58
CA VAL A 154 1.79 -19.02 8.33
C VAL A 154 0.32 -18.63 8.22
N SER A 155 -0.15 -17.74 9.09
CA SER A 155 -1.53 -17.25 9.06
C SER A 155 -1.79 -16.22 7.97
N ASP A 156 -0.76 -15.49 7.55
CA ASP A 156 -0.78 -14.40 6.56
C ASP A 156 0.63 -14.17 6.00
N LEU A 157 0.75 -13.38 4.94
CA LEU A 157 2.01 -12.96 4.32
C LEU A 157 2.05 -11.45 4.18
N THR A 158 3.24 -10.86 4.32
CA THR A 158 3.47 -9.47 3.91
C THR A 158 3.58 -9.39 2.38
N PHE A 159 3.36 -8.21 1.80
CA PHE A 159 3.55 -8.02 0.37
C PHE A 159 5.00 -8.27 -0.09
N SER A 160 5.99 -8.04 0.79
CA SER A 160 7.40 -8.33 0.52
C SER A 160 7.73 -9.83 0.46
N GLN A 161 6.89 -10.69 1.02
CA GLN A 161 7.07 -12.15 0.98
C GLN A 161 6.50 -12.79 -0.29
N LEU A 162 5.81 -12.01 -1.13
CA LEU A 162 5.22 -12.50 -2.37
C LEU A 162 6.29 -12.66 -3.45
N THR A 163 6.62 -13.91 -3.76
CA THR A 163 7.57 -14.28 -4.82
C THR A 163 6.94 -14.18 -6.21
N GLU A 164 7.74 -14.08 -7.26
CA GLU A 164 7.26 -14.06 -8.66
C GLU A 164 6.36 -15.26 -9.00
N ASP A 165 6.70 -16.45 -8.49
CA ASP A 165 5.93 -17.68 -8.72
C ASP A 165 4.63 -17.79 -7.89
N PHE A 166 4.34 -16.85 -6.99
CA PHE A 166 3.22 -16.97 -6.04
C PHE A 166 1.88 -17.24 -6.75
N ILE A 167 1.59 -16.53 -7.85
CA ILE A 167 0.35 -16.69 -8.62
C ILE A 167 0.29 -18.07 -9.29
N LYS A 168 1.37 -18.52 -9.92
CA LYS A 168 1.46 -19.84 -10.55
C LYS A 168 1.24 -20.95 -9.52
N GLN A 169 1.82 -20.78 -8.34
CA GLN A 169 1.67 -21.73 -7.24
C GLN A 169 0.25 -21.75 -6.67
N PHE A 170 -0.39 -20.59 -6.56
CA PHE A 170 -1.79 -20.47 -6.17
C PHE A 170 -2.72 -21.13 -7.21
N GLU A 171 -2.45 -20.93 -8.50
CA GLU A 171 -3.21 -21.53 -9.59
C GLU A 171 -3.14 -23.07 -9.56
N GLN A 172 -1.95 -23.63 -9.37
CA GLN A 172 -1.76 -25.08 -9.20
C GLN A 172 -2.52 -25.63 -8.00
N TYR A 173 -2.50 -24.91 -6.87
CA TYR A 173 -3.26 -25.29 -5.68
C TYR A 173 -4.78 -25.31 -5.95
N VAL A 174 -5.30 -24.23 -6.54
CA VAL A 174 -6.75 -24.07 -6.76
C VAL A 174 -7.29 -25.07 -7.78
N THR A 175 -6.56 -25.32 -8.86
CA THR A 175 -7.01 -26.20 -9.95
C THR A 175 -6.69 -27.67 -9.69
N GLY A 176 -5.57 -27.96 -9.04
CA GLY A 176 -5.13 -29.32 -8.71
C GLY A 176 -5.71 -29.83 -7.39
N GLU A 177 -5.41 -29.16 -6.28
CA GLU A 177 -5.77 -29.65 -4.94
C GLU A 177 -7.22 -29.35 -4.56
N VAL A 178 -7.72 -28.15 -4.87
CA VAL A 178 -9.10 -27.76 -4.57
C VAL A 178 -10.07 -28.24 -5.67
N GLY A 179 -9.58 -28.48 -6.88
CA GLY A 179 -10.38 -28.96 -8.01
C GLY A 179 -11.34 -27.93 -8.59
N LEU A 180 -11.06 -26.62 -8.43
CA LEU A 180 -11.87 -25.57 -9.03
C LEU A 180 -11.55 -25.40 -10.52
N LYS A 181 -12.55 -24.94 -11.28
CA LYS A 181 -12.39 -24.67 -12.71
C LYS A 181 -11.36 -23.56 -12.94
N GLN A 182 -10.61 -23.69 -14.04
CA GLN A 182 -9.64 -22.71 -14.51
C GLN A 182 -10.21 -21.28 -14.57
N SER A 183 -11.43 -21.12 -15.11
CA SER A 183 -12.12 -19.84 -15.20
C SER A 183 -12.43 -19.22 -13.84
N THR A 184 -12.72 -20.04 -12.83
CA THR A 184 -12.90 -19.58 -11.45
C THR A 184 -11.56 -19.12 -10.87
N CYS A 185 -10.48 -19.89 -11.09
CA CYS A 185 -9.14 -19.52 -10.66
C CYS A 185 -8.70 -18.17 -11.26
N TYR A 186 -8.98 -17.93 -12.53
CA TYR A 186 -8.66 -16.66 -13.19
C TYR A 186 -9.32 -15.46 -12.52
N ASN A 187 -10.61 -15.57 -12.18
CA ASN A 187 -11.29 -14.52 -11.41
C ASN A 187 -10.66 -14.30 -10.03
N MET A 188 -10.22 -15.36 -9.36
CA MET A 188 -9.50 -15.25 -8.08
C MET A 188 -8.19 -14.48 -8.24
N ILE A 189 -7.39 -14.81 -9.26
CA ILE A 189 -6.12 -14.14 -9.56
C ILE A 189 -6.34 -12.66 -9.86
N VAL A 190 -7.39 -12.30 -10.60
CA VAL A 190 -7.74 -10.89 -10.86
C VAL A 190 -7.96 -10.12 -9.56
N PHE A 191 -8.64 -10.69 -8.57
CA PHE A 191 -8.84 -10.03 -7.27
C PHE A 191 -7.55 -9.95 -6.44
N ILE A 192 -6.69 -10.98 -6.51
CA ILE A 192 -5.37 -10.94 -5.88
C ILE A 192 -4.51 -9.83 -6.50
N LYS A 193 -4.46 -9.72 -7.83
CA LYS A 193 -3.78 -8.61 -8.52
C LYS A 193 -4.35 -7.26 -8.13
N LYS A 194 -5.67 -7.15 -7.93
CA LYS A 194 -6.33 -5.91 -7.50
C LYS A 194 -5.85 -5.47 -6.11
N VAL A 195 -5.78 -6.38 -5.13
CA VAL A 195 -5.27 -6.03 -3.79
C VAL A 195 -3.78 -5.66 -3.84
N CYS A 196 -2.96 -6.35 -4.63
CA CYS A 196 -1.54 -6.00 -4.82
C CYS A 196 -1.36 -4.61 -5.43
N LYS A 197 -2.20 -4.25 -6.42
CA LYS A 197 -2.18 -2.92 -7.04
C LYS A 197 -2.59 -1.82 -6.06
N LEU A 198 -3.55 -2.09 -5.17
CA LEU A 198 -3.93 -1.17 -4.10
C LEU A 198 -2.80 -0.99 -3.10
N ALA A 199 -2.19 -2.09 -2.66
CA ALA A 199 -1.02 -2.05 -1.78
C ALA A 199 0.13 -1.23 -2.37
N TYR A 200 0.40 -1.37 -3.67
CA TYR A 200 1.39 -0.53 -4.35
C TYR A 200 1.03 0.96 -4.30
N ARG A 201 -0.21 1.31 -4.64
CA ARG A 201 -0.72 2.70 -4.60
C ARG A 201 -0.69 3.30 -3.20
N GLU A 202 -0.86 2.47 -2.18
CA GLU A 202 -0.86 2.86 -0.77
C GLU A 202 0.54 2.88 -0.15
N GLY A 203 1.57 2.46 -0.89
CA GLY A 203 2.94 2.40 -0.38
C GLY A 203 3.27 1.14 0.42
N ALA A 204 2.34 0.19 0.52
CA ALA A 204 2.54 -1.13 1.14
C ALA A 204 3.31 -2.13 0.26
N ALA A 205 3.40 -1.89 -1.05
CA ALA A 205 4.27 -2.64 -1.96
C ALA A 205 5.14 -1.69 -2.80
N ASP A 206 6.36 -2.12 -3.15
CA ASP A 206 7.34 -1.32 -3.91
C ASP A 206 7.23 -1.43 -5.41
N SER A 207 6.66 -2.53 -5.90
CA SER A 207 6.44 -2.78 -7.31
C SER A 207 4.98 -3.16 -7.55
N LEU A 208 4.56 -3.06 -8.81
CA LEU A 208 3.29 -3.62 -9.26
C LEU A 208 3.42 -5.14 -9.33
N LEU A 209 3.23 -5.81 -8.19
CA LEU A 209 3.31 -7.27 -8.10
C LEU A 209 2.33 -7.90 -9.11
N PHE A 210 2.86 -8.82 -9.93
CA PHE A 210 2.14 -9.62 -10.93
C PHE A 210 1.52 -8.85 -12.10
N ASP A 211 1.89 -7.59 -12.37
CA ASP A 211 1.29 -6.82 -13.48
C ASP A 211 1.47 -7.55 -14.83
N ASN A 212 2.64 -8.15 -15.03
CA ASN A 212 3.03 -8.91 -16.24
C ASN A 212 2.41 -10.32 -16.33
N VAL A 213 1.72 -10.80 -15.29
CA VAL A 213 1.09 -12.12 -15.33
C VAL A 213 -0.23 -12.00 -16.10
N HIS A 214 -0.27 -12.55 -17.31
CA HIS A 214 -1.49 -12.64 -18.11
C HIS A 214 -2.32 -13.84 -17.67
N VAL A 215 -3.63 -13.61 -17.55
CA VAL A 215 -4.63 -14.56 -17.06
C VAL A 215 -5.75 -14.63 -18.09
#